data_AF-A0A2N3ATP3-F1
#
_entry.id   AF-A0A2N3ATP3-F1
#
_cell.length_a   1.000
_cell.length_b   1.000
_cell.length_c   1.000
_cell.angle_alpha   90.00
_cell.angle_beta   90.00
_cell.angle_gamma   90.00
#
_symmetry.space_group_name_H-M   'P 1'
#
loop_
_entity.id
_entity.type
_entity.pdbx_description
1 polymer ?
#
loop_
_entity_poly.entity_id
_entity_poly.type
_entity_poly.pdbx_seq_one_letter_code
_entity_poly.pdbx_strand_id
1 'polypeptide(L)'
;MNTMEFNKVFGAATASVLVFLLAGLASEQVFTIREPAQPGFAVEIETAGGAEEAAPEEDFAALLAAADPTEGASVFRKCAACHKIEDGANGVGPHLHGVVGRAVDAVEGYAYSGALEKVAQVWGFDELNGFLANPK
;
A
#
# COMPACT_ATOMS: atom_id res chain seq x y z
N MET A 1 3.92 -8.31 -48.95
CA MET A 1 5.12 -8.55 -48.12
C MET A 1 5.71 -9.88 -48.56
N ASN A 2 7.02 -9.94 -48.81
CA ASN A 2 7.67 -11.15 -49.33
C ASN A 2 8.04 -12.08 -48.16
N THR A 3 8.09 -13.40 -48.38
CA THR A 3 8.37 -14.40 -47.34
C THR A 3 9.63 -14.10 -46.52
N MET A 4 10.69 -13.62 -47.18
CA MET A 4 11.95 -13.26 -46.51
C MET A 4 11.82 -12.04 -45.59
N GLU A 5 11.01 -11.07 -45.96
CA GLU A 5 10.77 -9.87 -45.13
C GLU A 5 9.84 -10.19 -43.94
N PHE A 6 8.85 -11.06 -44.15
CA PHE A 6 8.01 -11.56 -43.05
C PHE A 6 8.83 -12.34 -42.01
N ASN A 7 9.72 -13.23 -42.45
CA ASN A 7 10.57 -14.02 -41.55
C ASN A 7 11.56 -13.14 -40.74
N LYS A 8 12.10 -12.08 -41.34
CA LYS A 8 12.96 -11.12 -40.63
C LYS A 8 12.20 -10.36 -39.55
N VAL A 9 11.02 -9.84 -39.86
CA VAL A 9 10.19 -9.10 -38.89
C VAL A 9 9.75 -10.01 -37.76
N PHE A 10 9.28 -11.22 -38.07
CA PHE A 10 8.87 -12.20 -37.08
C PHE A 10 10.03 -12.65 -36.19
N GLY A 11 11.21 -12.88 -36.79
CA GLY A 11 12.43 -13.21 -36.06
C GLY A 11 12.88 -12.09 -35.12
N ALA A 12 12.84 -10.83 -35.57
CA ALA A 12 13.19 -9.67 -34.76
C ALA A 12 12.22 -9.47 -33.59
N ALA A 13 10.92 -9.67 -33.82
CA ALA A 13 9.91 -9.61 -32.76
C ALA A 13 10.14 -10.71 -31.70
N THR A 14 10.35 -11.95 -32.14
CA THR A 14 10.58 -13.10 -31.24
C THR A 14 11.89 -12.95 -30.45
N ALA A 15 12.97 -12.49 -31.11
CA ALA A 15 14.24 -12.24 -30.45
C ALA A 15 14.14 -11.14 -29.39
N SER A 16 13.42 -10.05 -29.68
CA SER A 16 13.20 -8.97 -28.72
C SER A 16 12.45 -9.45 -27.47
N VAL A 17 11.40 -10.26 -27.66
CA VAL A 17 10.65 -10.86 -26.53
C VAL A 17 11.55 -11.82 -25.74
N LEU A 18 12.34 -12.66 -26.41
CA LEU A 18 13.26 -13.57 -25.75
C LEU A 18 14.30 -12.82 -24.90
N VAL A 19 14.89 -11.74 -25.42
CA VAL A 19 15.85 -10.92 -24.68
C VAL A 19 15.20 -10.30 -23.44
N PHE A 20 13.97 -9.77 -23.55
CA PHE A 20 13.25 -9.23 -22.41
C PHE A 20 13.00 -10.27 -21.32
N LEU A 21 12.55 -11.47 -21.69
CA LEU A 21 12.30 -12.56 -20.73
C LEU A 21 13.59 -13.06 -20.07
N LEU A 22 14.68 -13.20 -20.83
CA LEU A 22 15.97 -13.61 -20.29
C LEU A 22 16.56 -12.57 -19.34
N ALA A 23 16.37 -11.27 -19.62
CA ALA A 23 16.77 -10.21 -18.71
C ALA A 23 15.97 -10.24 -17.40
N GLY A 24 14.66 -10.54 -17.46
CA GLY A 24 13.82 -10.76 -16.27
C GLY A 24 14.33 -11.91 -15.41
N LEU A 25 14.54 -13.09 -16.01
CA LEU A 25 15.08 -14.28 -15.31
C LEU A 25 16.47 -14.03 -14.72
N ALA A 26 17.34 -13.32 -15.44
CA ALA A 26 18.66 -12.94 -14.93
C ALA A 26 18.56 -11.95 -13.76
N SER A 27 17.61 -11.03 -13.81
CA SER A 27 17.37 -10.07 -12.72
C SER A 27 16.92 -10.78 -11.45
N GLU A 28 16.04 -11.78 -11.56
CA GLU A 28 15.63 -12.60 -10.40
C GLU A 28 16.81 -13.35 -9.76
N GLN A 29 17.75 -13.84 -10.57
CA GLN A 29 18.95 -14.52 -10.04
C GLN A 29 19.96 -13.57 -9.39
N VAL A 30 20.06 -12.33 -9.88
CA VAL A 30 20.98 -11.33 -9.33
C VAL A 30 20.39 -10.65 -8.09
N PHE A 31 19.08 -10.39 -8.10
CA PHE A 31 18.36 -9.72 -7.02
C PHE A 31 17.54 -10.72 -6.21
N THR A 32 18.22 -11.45 -5.33
CA THR A 32 17.52 -12.25 -4.32
C THR A 32 17.12 -11.35 -3.15
N ILE A 33 15.82 -11.13 -2.96
CA ILE A 33 15.28 -10.55 -1.73
C ILE A 33 15.47 -11.62 -0.65
N ARG A 34 16.54 -11.48 0.13
CA ARG A 34 16.85 -12.41 1.21
C ARG A 34 15.93 -12.08 2.38
N GLU A 35 14.81 -12.79 2.46
CA GLU A 35 14.02 -12.79 3.68
C GLU A 35 14.92 -13.26 4.83
N PRO A 36 15.07 -12.47 5.90
CA PRO A 36 15.91 -12.85 7.00
C PRO A 36 15.28 -14.06 7.70
N ALA A 37 16.06 -15.12 7.91
CA ALA A 37 15.60 -16.35 8.57
C ALA A 37 15.12 -16.10 10.02
N GLN A 38 15.44 -14.94 10.59
CA GLN A 38 14.98 -14.47 11.88
C GLN A 38 14.65 -12.97 11.78
N PRO A 39 13.50 -12.51 12.28
CA PRO A 39 13.19 -11.08 12.35
C PRO A 39 14.23 -10.35 13.22
N GLY A 40 14.56 -9.10 12.88
CA GLY A 40 15.63 -8.31 13.50
C GLY A 40 15.42 -7.96 14.99
N PHE A 41 14.30 -8.38 15.57
CA PHE A 41 14.05 -8.34 17.00
C PHE A 41 13.24 -9.58 17.41
N ALA A 42 13.69 -10.25 18.46
CA ALA A 42 12.98 -11.37 19.05
C ALA A 42 11.92 -10.83 20.03
N VAL A 43 10.65 -11.00 19.70
CA VAL A 43 9.58 -10.96 20.71
C VAL A 43 9.45 -12.39 21.22
N GLU A 44 10.00 -12.66 22.40
CA GLU A 44 9.86 -13.97 23.02
C GLU A 44 8.44 -14.12 23.57
N ILE A 45 7.69 -15.05 22.99
CA ILE A 45 6.51 -15.67 23.59
C ILE A 45 6.64 -17.18 23.39
N GLU A 46 6.62 -17.93 24.49
CA GLU A 46 6.78 -19.37 24.52
C GLU A 46 5.61 -20.10 23.81
N THR A 47 6.01 -20.86 22.79
CA THR A 47 5.40 -21.99 22.07
C THR A 47 4.04 -22.58 22.52
N ALA A 48 3.11 -22.61 21.56
CA ALA A 48 2.43 -23.81 21.01
C ALA A 48 1.68 -23.35 19.75
N GLY A 49 1.99 -23.79 18.52
CA GLY A 49 1.69 -25.13 18.05
C GLY A 49 0.58 -25.09 16.99
N GLY A 50 0.90 -24.59 15.79
CA GLY A 50 0.25 -24.90 14.51
C GLY A 50 -1.27 -24.85 14.38
N ALA A 51 -1.77 -23.70 13.92
CA ALA A 51 -2.78 -23.62 12.87
C ALA A 51 -2.64 -22.23 12.23
N GLU A 52 -3.16 -22.06 11.03
CA GLU A 52 -3.33 -20.78 10.36
C GLU A 52 -4.22 -19.89 11.24
N GLU A 53 -3.61 -19.17 12.17
CA GLU A 53 -4.28 -18.28 13.11
C GLU A 53 -3.87 -16.86 12.76
N ALA A 54 -4.88 -16.08 12.37
CA ALA A 54 -4.81 -14.64 12.37
C ALA A 54 -4.01 -14.21 13.59
N ALA A 55 -2.98 -13.39 13.35
CA ALA A 55 -2.25 -12.72 14.41
C ALA A 55 -3.25 -12.25 15.47
N PRO A 56 -2.97 -12.41 16.78
CA PRO A 56 -3.87 -11.92 17.80
C PRO A 56 -4.18 -10.48 17.42
N GLU A 57 -5.47 -10.14 17.29
CA GLU A 57 -5.89 -8.75 17.21
C GLU A 57 -5.21 -8.08 18.41
N GLU A 58 -4.11 -7.38 18.14
CA GLU A 58 -3.63 -6.38 19.07
C GLU A 58 -4.84 -5.50 19.30
N ASP A 59 -5.26 -5.37 20.56
CA ASP A 59 -6.44 -4.60 20.92
C ASP A 59 -6.23 -3.17 20.42
N PHE A 60 -6.73 -2.88 19.22
CA PHE A 60 -6.52 -1.63 18.53
C PHE A 60 -7.08 -0.48 19.36
N ALA A 61 -8.12 -0.73 20.17
CA ALA A 61 -8.63 0.24 21.11
C ALA A 61 -7.61 0.54 22.23
N ALA A 62 -6.91 -0.47 22.76
CA ALA A 62 -5.83 -0.25 23.73
C ALA A 62 -4.64 0.49 23.11
N LEU A 63 -4.25 0.15 21.88
CA LEU A 63 -3.18 0.85 21.16
C LEU A 63 -3.54 2.30 20.86
N LEU A 64 -4.78 2.55 20.41
CA LEU A 64 -5.31 3.89 20.15
C LEU A 64 -5.36 4.72 21.44
N ALA A 65 -5.75 4.11 22.56
CA ALA A 65 -5.76 4.76 23.86
C ALA A 65 -4.34 5.11 24.36
N ALA A 66 -3.34 4.33 23.98
CA ALA A 66 -1.93 4.57 24.31
C ALA A 66 -1.18 5.45 23.29
N ALA A 67 -1.84 5.86 22.19
CA ALA A 67 -1.19 6.56 21.09
C ALA A 67 -0.75 7.99 21.47
N ASP A 68 0.39 8.42 20.92
CA ASP A 68 0.93 9.77 21.08
C ASP A 68 0.66 10.63 19.83
N PRO A 69 -0.14 11.71 19.93
CA PRO A 69 -0.39 12.62 18.82
C PRO A 69 0.87 13.31 18.26
N THR A 70 1.92 13.47 19.06
CA THR A 70 3.19 14.09 18.63
C THR A 70 3.97 13.16 17.70
N GLU A 71 3.97 11.86 17.96
CA GLU A 71 4.46 10.83 17.05
C GLU A 71 3.58 10.75 15.80
N GLY A 72 2.25 10.87 15.97
CA GLY A 72 1.31 10.97 14.85
C GLY A 72 1.62 12.13 13.89
N ALA A 73 1.97 13.32 14.43
CA ALA A 73 2.39 14.46 13.62
C ALA A 73 3.68 14.16 12.84
N SER A 74 4.59 13.36 13.40
CA SER A 74 5.79 12.89 12.72
C SER A 74 5.50 11.92 11.57
N VAL A 75 4.55 11.00 11.78
CA VAL A 75 4.10 10.07 10.74
C VAL A 75 3.38 10.80 9.61
N PHE A 76 2.57 11.82 9.93
CA PHE A 76 1.81 12.60 8.95
C PHE A 76 2.71 13.29 7.91
N ARG A 77 3.99 13.51 8.18
CA ARG A 77 4.94 14.03 7.18
C ARG A 77 4.99 13.17 5.91
N LYS A 78 4.71 11.88 6.00
CA LYS A 78 4.58 10.96 4.84
C LYS A 78 3.37 11.30 3.97
N CYS A 79 2.32 11.89 4.55
CA CYS A 79 1.05 12.23 3.92
C CYS A 79 1.03 13.68 3.39
N ALA A 80 1.85 14.56 3.98
CA ALA A 80 1.84 16.01 3.75
C ALA A 80 2.17 16.45 2.32
N ALA A 81 2.80 15.59 1.53
CA ALA A 81 3.05 15.84 0.11
C ALA A 81 1.74 15.91 -0.70
N CYS A 82 0.75 15.10 -0.32
CA CYS A 82 -0.53 15.01 -1.04
C CYS A 82 -1.68 15.68 -0.30
N HIS A 83 -1.68 15.62 1.03
CA HIS A 83 -2.79 16.05 1.86
C HIS A 83 -2.44 17.24 2.75
N LYS A 84 -3.44 18.09 3.00
CA LYS A 84 -3.36 19.24 3.92
C LYS A 84 -4.19 18.99 5.18
N ILE A 85 -3.82 19.65 6.28
CA ILE A 85 -4.54 19.58 7.57
C ILE A 85 -5.43 20.81 7.77
N GLU A 86 -5.19 21.87 7.00
CA GLU A 86 -6.01 23.06 6.96
C GLU A 86 -7.39 22.73 6.36
N ASP A 87 -8.43 23.25 7.00
CA ASP A 87 -9.81 23.04 6.58
C ASP A 87 -10.05 23.59 5.16
N GLY A 88 -10.67 22.78 4.30
CA GLY A 88 -10.97 23.12 2.91
C GLY A 88 -9.78 23.17 1.94
N ALA A 89 -8.55 22.96 2.39
CA ALA A 89 -7.36 23.10 1.54
C ALA A 89 -7.01 21.82 0.76
N ASN A 90 -7.64 21.61 -0.40
CA ASN A 90 -7.33 20.44 -1.24
C ASN A 90 -5.98 20.58 -1.98
N GLY A 91 -5.32 19.45 -2.26
CA GLY A 91 -4.05 19.37 -2.98
C GLY A 91 -4.07 18.25 -4.03
N VAL A 92 -3.01 17.44 -4.08
CA VAL A 92 -3.01 16.19 -4.88
C VAL A 92 -4.06 15.24 -4.34
N GLY A 93 -4.23 15.19 -3.01
CA GLY A 93 -5.31 14.53 -2.30
C GLY A 93 -6.27 15.55 -1.65
N PRO A 94 -7.44 15.10 -1.16
CA PRO A 94 -8.35 15.94 -0.40
C PRO A 94 -7.73 16.37 0.94
N HIS A 95 -8.20 17.47 1.52
CA HIS A 95 -7.79 17.82 2.89
C HIS A 95 -8.24 16.77 3.92
N LEU A 96 -7.43 16.56 4.96
CA LEU A 96 -7.68 15.57 6.02
C LEU A 96 -8.15 16.23 7.33
N HIS A 97 -8.40 17.54 7.34
CA HIS A 97 -9.08 18.19 8.45
C HIS A 97 -10.42 17.51 8.73
N GLY A 98 -10.67 17.10 9.97
CA GLY A 98 -11.91 16.45 10.36
C GLY A 98 -12.21 15.14 9.61
N VAL A 99 -11.18 14.42 9.14
CA VAL A 99 -11.40 13.15 8.41
C VAL A 99 -12.03 12.06 9.28
N VAL A 100 -11.69 12.00 10.57
CA VAL A 100 -12.26 11.01 11.49
C VAL A 100 -13.75 11.29 11.70
N GLY A 101 -14.59 10.32 11.41
CA GLY A 101 -16.06 10.42 11.44
C GLY A 101 -16.68 11.03 10.17
N ARG A 102 -15.86 11.42 9.17
CA ARG A 102 -16.36 11.94 7.90
C ARG A 102 -16.78 10.81 6.97
N ALA A 103 -17.86 11.01 6.22
CA ALA A 103 -18.24 10.09 5.15
C ALA A 103 -17.12 9.98 4.11
N VAL A 104 -16.96 8.78 3.56
CA VAL A 104 -15.99 8.54 2.48
C VAL A 104 -16.40 9.35 1.24
N ASP A 105 -15.39 9.82 0.49
CA ASP A 105 -15.56 10.61 -0.73
C ASP A 105 -16.41 11.89 -0.59
N ALA A 106 -16.49 12.45 0.64
CA ALA A 106 -17.41 13.54 0.97
C ALA A 106 -16.79 14.96 0.97
N VAL A 107 -15.52 15.11 0.61
CA VAL A 107 -14.92 16.46 0.53
C VAL A 107 -15.44 17.20 -0.69
N GLU A 108 -16.11 18.32 -0.44
CA GLU A 108 -16.64 19.17 -1.50
C GLU A 108 -15.52 19.70 -2.40
N GLY A 109 -15.80 19.72 -3.71
CA GLY A 109 -14.86 20.24 -4.72
C GLY A 109 -13.66 19.34 -5.00
N TYR A 110 -13.56 18.15 -4.41
CA TYR A 110 -12.54 17.15 -4.75
C TYR A 110 -13.12 16.03 -5.62
N ALA A 111 -12.41 15.65 -6.68
CA ALA A 111 -12.86 14.61 -7.61
C ALA A 111 -12.36 13.22 -7.17
N TYR A 112 -13.25 12.45 -6.55
CA TYR A 112 -12.98 11.07 -6.14
C TYR A 112 -13.22 10.09 -7.29
N SER A 113 -12.57 8.92 -7.21
CA SER A 113 -12.75 7.83 -8.17
C SER A 113 -13.96 6.93 -7.85
N GLY A 114 -14.57 7.08 -6.66
CA GLY A 114 -15.60 6.19 -6.12
C GLY A 114 -15.08 4.83 -5.64
N ALA A 115 -13.77 4.58 -5.74
CA ALA A 115 -13.19 3.31 -5.30
C ALA A 115 -13.22 3.15 -3.78
N LEU A 116 -13.12 4.26 -3.03
CA LEU A 116 -13.05 4.25 -1.57
C LEU A 116 -14.38 3.86 -0.92
N GLU A 117 -15.52 4.04 -1.60
CA GLU A 117 -16.84 3.60 -1.13
C GLU A 117 -16.91 2.07 -0.90
N LYS A 118 -16.03 1.30 -1.54
CA LYS A 118 -15.92 -0.16 -1.34
C LYS A 118 -15.12 -0.52 -0.10
N VAL A 119 -14.36 0.43 0.46
CA VAL A 119 -13.51 0.24 1.64
C VAL A 119 -14.32 0.56 2.91
N ALA A 120 -15.00 1.70 2.91
CA ALA A 120 -15.77 2.16 4.06
C ALA A 120 -16.88 3.11 3.63
N GLN A 121 -17.88 3.30 4.51
CA GLN A 121 -18.91 4.34 4.36
C GLN A 121 -18.52 5.61 5.13
N VAL A 122 -17.87 5.45 6.28
CA VAL A 122 -17.40 6.52 7.17
C VAL A 122 -15.98 6.19 7.61
N TRP A 123 -15.12 7.19 7.69
CA TRP A 123 -13.76 7.05 8.20
C TRP A 123 -13.74 7.00 9.73
N GLY A 124 -14.06 5.85 10.31
CA GLY A 124 -13.78 5.57 11.72
C GLY A 124 -12.32 5.19 11.96
N PHE A 125 -11.94 4.97 13.22
CA PHE A 125 -10.57 4.61 13.56
C PHE A 125 -10.19 3.23 13.02
N ASP A 126 -11.10 2.25 13.11
CA ASP A 126 -10.88 0.89 12.59
C ASP A 126 -10.74 0.87 11.06
N GLU A 127 -11.62 1.59 10.35
CA GLU A 127 -11.57 1.68 8.89
C GLU A 127 -10.30 2.38 8.42
N LEU A 128 -9.89 3.46 9.11
CA LEU A 128 -8.63 4.14 8.83
C LEU A 128 -7.43 3.23 9.09
N ASN A 129 -7.41 2.52 10.22
CA ASN A 129 -6.33 1.59 10.54
C ASN A 129 -6.18 0.49 9.48
N GLY A 130 -7.29 -0.14 9.09
CA GLY A 130 -7.30 -1.16 8.05
C GLY A 130 -6.86 -0.61 6.68
N PHE A 131 -7.35 0.57 6.28
CA PHE A 131 -6.99 1.17 5.01
C PHE A 131 -5.52 1.60 4.96
N LEU A 132 -5.00 2.21 6.02
CA LEU A 132 -3.63 2.72 6.07
C LEU A 132 -2.58 1.61 6.13
N ALA A 133 -2.95 0.39 6.51
CA ALA A 133 -2.07 -0.78 6.48
C ALA A 133 -1.62 -1.12 5.04
N ASN A 134 -2.51 -0.99 4.05
CA ASN A 134 -2.18 -1.24 2.64
C ASN A 134 -3.14 -0.53 1.66
N PRO A 135 -2.98 0.80 1.45
CA PRO A 135 -3.82 1.55 0.54
C PRO A 135 -3.51 1.20 -0.93
N LYS A 136 -4.51 0.74 -1.68
CA LYS A 136 -4.44 0.34 -3.10
C LYS A 136 -5.56 0.94 -3.94
#